data_AF-A0A840N150-F1
#
_entry.id   AF-A0A840N150-F1
#
_cell.length_a   1.000
_cell.length_b   1.000
_cell.length_c   1.000
_cell.angle_alpha   90.00
_cell.angle_beta   90.00
_cell.angle_gamma   90.00
#
_symmetry.space_group_name_H-M   'P 1'
#
loop_
_entity.id
_entity.type
_entity.pdbx_description
1 polymer ?
#
loop_
_entity_poly.entity_id
_entity_poly.type
_entity_poly.pdbx_seq_one_letter_code
_entity_poly.pdbx_strand_id
1 'polypeptide(L)'
;MTTSKSTQEIAAEHFRTLKHYLDTVESLPARGGKLNVSAVAEACGFDRGVLYTNPECNRLLKAVLEEKGLGGFAERDDDPADERRRILEHRVNQLEQRNAALMAENEELRAKVRQFGHIENHVITTGRLPR
;
A
#
# COMPACT_ATOMS: atom_id res chain seq x y z
N MET A 1 -22.31 5.65 11.99
CA MET A 1 -21.44 5.06 13.04
C MET A 1 -20.77 3.83 12.44
N THR A 2 -19.56 3.97 11.89
CA THR A 2 -18.75 2.83 11.44
C THR A 2 -18.02 2.27 12.65
N THR A 3 -18.52 1.17 13.22
CA THR A 3 -17.83 0.43 14.27
C THR A 3 -16.52 -0.13 13.70
N SER A 4 -15.39 0.36 14.20
CA SER A 4 -14.08 -0.24 13.91
C SER A 4 -14.07 -1.67 14.47
N LYS A 5 -14.11 -2.66 13.57
CA LYS A 5 -14.02 -4.07 13.93
C LYS A 5 -12.64 -4.37 14.53
N SER A 6 -12.59 -5.22 15.54
CA SER A 6 -11.33 -5.72 16.11
C SER A 6 -10.57 -6.55 15.07
N THR A 7 -9.24 -6.53 15.10
CA THR A 7 -8.38 -7.34 14.24
C THR A 7 -8.75 -8.83 14.26
N GLN A 8 -9.18 -9.34 15.43
CA GLN A 8 -9.63 -10.72 15.59
C GLN A 8 -10.96 -10.98 14.87
N GLU A 9 -11.88 -10.03 14.90
CA GLU A 9 -13.18 -10.15 14.22
C GLU A 9 -13.01 -10.14 12.70
N ILE A 10 -12.12 -9.27 12.20
CA ILE A 10 -11.74 -9.20 10.79
C ILE A 10 -11.12 -10.53 10.35
N ALA A 11 -10.19 -11.08 11.13
CA ALA A 11 -9.58 -12.38 10.84
C ALA A 11 -10.62 -13.52 10.79
N ALA A 12 -11.58 -13.53 11.72
CA ALA A 12 -12.65 -14.52 11.75
C ALA A 12 -13.66 -14.36 10.60
N GLU A 13 -13.91 -13.13 10.13
CA GLU A 13 -14.73 -12.85 8.96
C GLU A 13 -14.08 -13.35 7.67
N HIS A 14 -12.78 -13.10 7.49
CA HIS A 14 -12.03 -13.63 6.36
C HIS A 14 -12.04 -15.16 6.34
N PHE A 15 -11.84 -15.80 7.50
CA PHE A 15 -11.92 -17.26 7.60
C PHE A 15 -13.29 -17.81 7.19
N ARG A 16 -14.38 -17.22 7.70
CA ARG A 16 -15.76 -17.62 7.35
C ARG A 16 -16.03 -17.48 5.86
N THR A 17 -15.59 -16.37 5.28
CA THR A 17 -15.77 -16.07 3.85
C THR A 17 -15.00 -17.07 3.00
N LEU A 18 -13.74 -17.34 3.34
CA LEU A 18 -12.92 -18.33 2.65
C LEU A 18 -13.52 -19.73 2.74
N LYS A 19 -13.94 -20.15 3.93
CA LYS A 19 -14.57 -21.46 4.12
C LYS A 19 -15.82 -21.61 3.27
N HIS A 20 -16.70 -20.61 3.30
CA HIS A 20 -17.91 -20.62 2.48
C HIS A 20 -17.60 -20.73 0.97
N TYR A 21 -16.60 -19.97 0.49
CA TYR A 21 -16.17 -20.05 -0.89
C TYR A 21 -15.65 -21.45 -1.26
N LEU A 22 -14.79 -22.03 -0.44
CA LEU A 22 -14.21 -23.37 -0.67
C LEU A 22 -15.28 -24.48 -0.64
N ASP A 23 -16.30 -24.34 0.21
CA ASP A 23 -17.42 -25.29 0.31
C ASP A 23 -18.38 -25.18 -0.90
N THR A 24 -18.47 -23.99 -1.52
CA THR A 24 -19.44 -23.73 -2.61
C THR A 24 -18.84 -23.97 -3.99
N VAL A 25 -17.52 -23.84 -4.14
CA VAL A 25 -16.85 -23.91 -5.44
C VAL A 25 -16.58 -25.36 -5.86
N GLU A 26 -17.14 -25.75 -7.01
CA GLU A 26 -16.96 -27.10 -7.57
C GLU A 26 -15.50 -27.33 -7.99
N SER A 27 -14.89 -26.33 -8.64
CA SER A 27 -13.55 -26.38 -9.21
C SER A 27 -12.70 -25.21 -8.68
N LEU A 28 -11.56 -25.52 -8.06
CA LEU A 28 -10.65 -24.48 -7.59
C LEU A 28 -9.87 -23.87 -8.76
N PRO A 29 -9.60 -22.55 -8.72
CA PRO A 29 -8.78 -21.91 -9.74
C PRO A 29 -7.34 -22.40 -9.62
N ALA A 30 -7.00 -23.44 -10.38
CA ALA A 30 -5.69 -24.06 -10.42
C ALA A 30 -5.07 -23.93 -11.83
N ARG A 31 -3.78 -23.63 -11.88
CA ARG A 31 -2.99 -23.57 -13.13
C ARG A 31 -1.79 -24.50 -12.98
N GLY A 32 -1.67 -25.49 -13.87
CA GLY A 32 -0.56 -26.45 -13.85
C GLY A 32 -0.49 -27.30 -12.57
N GLY A 33 -1.65 -27.64 -11.98
CA GLY A 33 -1.72 -28.42 -10.74
C GLY A 33 -1.38 -27.65 -9.46
N LYS A 34 -1.18 -26.33 -9.55
CA LYS A 34 -0.97 -25.43 -8.41
C LYS A 34 -2.14 -24.46 -8.24
N LEU A 35 -2.52 -24.14 -7.00
CA LEU A 35 -3.65 -23.24 -6.70
C LEU A 35 -3.30 -21.77 -6.93
N ASN A 36 -4.13 -21.05 -7.69
CA ASN A 36 -4.01 -19.60 -7.82
C ASN A 36 -4.57 -18.88 -6.59
N VAL A 37 -3.67 -18.51 -5.68
CA VAL A 37 -4.01 -17.84 -4.41
C VAL A 37 -4.64 -16.46 -4.64
N SER A 38 -4.19 -15.73 -5.66
CA SER A 38 -4.74 -14.41 -6.01
C SER A 38 -6.20 -14.51 -6.44
N ALA A 39 -6.54 -15.48 -7.29
CA ALA A 39 -7.91 -15.70 -7.75
C ALA A 39 -8.85 -16.12 -6.61
N VAL A 40 -8.36 -16.92 -5.65
CA VAL A 40 -9.13 -17.27 -4.45
C VAL A 40 -9.38 -16.03 -3.58
N ALA A 41 -8.35 -15.21 -3.36
CA ALA A 41 -8.47 -13.99 -2.56
C ALA A 41 -9.44 -12.98 -3.19
N GLU A 42 -9.37 -12.81 -4.51
CA GLU A 42 -10.29 -11.97 -5.29
C GLU A 42 -11.74 -12.47 -5.20
N ALA A 43 -11.96 -13.77 -5.37
CA ALA A 43 -13.28 -14.37 -5.23
C ALA A 43 -13.85 -14.24 -3.80
N CYS A 44 -12.98 -14.22 -2.79
CA CYS A 44 -13.38 -13.99 -1.39
C CYS A 44 -13.46 -12.51 -1.01
N GLY A 45 -13.07 -11.58 -1.89
CA GLY A 45 -13.16 -10.14 -1.66
C GLY A 45 -12.16 -9.57 -0.64
N PHE A 46 -10.99 -10.19 -0.45
CA PHE A 46 -9.95 -9.68 0.45
C PHE A 46 -8.53 -9.77 -0.14
N ASP A 47 -7.57 -9.11 0.50
CA ASP A 47 -6.17 -9.13 0.05
C ASP A 47 -5.55 -10.53 0.17
N ARG A 48 -4.79 -10.97 -0.84
CA ARG A 48 -4.12 -12.27 -0.84
C ARG A 48 -3.18 -12.48 0.34
N GLY A 49 -2.60 -11.41 0.89
CA GLY A 49 -1.78 -11.41 2.09
C GLY A 49 -2.50 -12.04 3.28
N VAL A 50 -3.82 -11.89 3.39
CA VAL A 50 -4.64 -12.49 4.44
C VAL A 50 -4.48 -14.02 4.47
N LEU A 51 -4.36 -14.67 3.32
CA LEU A 51 -4.19 -16.13 3.22
C LEU A 51 -2.82 -16.61 3.75
N TYR A 52 -1.83 -15.72 3.77
CA TYR A 52 -0.50 -16.00 4.30
C TYR A 52 -0.37 -15.58 5.78
N THR A 53 -0.95 -14.44 6.15
CA THR A 53 -0.85 -13.87 7.50
C THR A 53 -1.81 -14.52 8.49
N ASN A 54 -3.01 -14.93 8.07
CA ASN A 54 -3.97 -15.59 8.93
C ASN A 54 -3.67 -17.11 9.01
N PRO A 55 -3.24 -17.65 10.17
CA PRO A 55 -2.88 -19.05 10.29
C PRO A 55 -4.05 -20.01 10.05
N GLU A 56 -5.28 -19.60 10.39
CA GLU A 56 -6.48 -20.42 10.20
C GLU A 56 -6.81 -20.57 8.71
N CYS A 57 -6.75 -19.48 7.95
CA CYS A 57 -6.95 -19.49 6.49
C CYS A 57 -5.88 -20.34 5.80
N ASN A 58 -4.62 -20.22 6.23
CA ASN A 58 -3.51 -20.99 5.68
C ASN A 58 -3.69 -22.50 5.92
N ARG A 59 -4.09 -22.88 7.15
CA ARG A 59 -4.39 -24.28 7.50
C ARG A 59 -5.54 -24.83 6.66
N LEU A 60 -6.62 -24.08 6.52
CA LEU A 60 -7.77 -24.48 5.69
C LEU A 60 -7.37 -24.71 4.23
N LEU A 61 -6.59 -23.80 3.65
CA LEU A 61 -6.11 -23.95 2.27
C LEU A 61 -5.23 -25.17 2.09
N LYS A 62 -4.34 -25.47 3.04
CA LYS A 62 -3.49 -26.66 2.98
C LYS A 62 -4.30 -27.96 3.02
N ALA A 63 -5.30 -28.03 3.89
CA ALA A 63 -6.19 -29.20 3.95
C ALA A 63 -6.91 -29.44 2.61
N VAL A 64 -7.41 -28.37 1.98
CA VAL A 64 -8.09 -28.46 0.67
C VAL A 64 -7.11 -28.78 -0.46
N LEU A 65 -5.89 -28.28 -0.42
CA LEU A 65 -4.84 -28.64 -1.39
C LEU A 65 -4.53 -30.14 -1.33
N GLU A 66 -4.42 -30.71 -0.13
CA GLU A 66 -4.20 -32.14 0.09
C GLU A 66 -5.38 -32.97 -0.42
N GLU A 67 -6.61 -32.56 -0.11
CA GLU A 67 -7.84 -33.24 -0.55
C GLU A 67 -7.99 -33.24 -2.08
N LYS A 68 -7.69 -32.10 -2.74
CA LYS A 68 -7.80 -31.97 -4.19
C LYS A 68 -6.54 -32.44 -4.95
N GLY A 69 -5.51 -32.94 -4.24
CA GLY A 69 -4.28 -33.44 -4.85
C GLY A 69 -3.44 -32.38 -5.58
N LEU A 70 -3.55 -31.12 -5.16
CA LEU A 70 -2.82 -30.01 -5.78
C LEU A 70 -1.39 -29.94 -5.23
N GLY A 71 -0.42 -29.71 -6.11
CA GLY A 71 1.02 -29.68 -5.79
C GLY A 71 1.49 -28.45 -4.98
N GLY A 72 0.56 -27.72 -4.38
CA GLY A 72 0.80 -26.51 -3.59
C GLY A 72 0.24 -25.23 -4.21
N PHE A 73 0.78 -24.10 -3.76
CA PHE A 73 0.39 -22.79 -4.26
C PHE A 73 1.09 -22.49 -5.59
N ALA A 74 0.36 -21.87 -6.52
CA ALA A 74 0.98 -21.29 -7.70
C ALA A 74 2.00 -20.25 -7.24
N GLU A 75 3.13 -20.17 -7.95
CA GLU A 75 4.06 -19.08 -7.71
C GLU A 75 3.32 -17.76 -7.84
N ARG A 76 3.75 -16.76 -7.07
CA ARG A 76 3.20 -15.42 -7.21
C ARG A 76 3.35 -15.04 -8.68
N ASP A 77 2.22 -14.84 -9.35
CA ASP A 77 2.17 -13.92 -10.48
C ASP A 77 2.47 -12.55 -9.86
N ASP A 78 3.75 -12.26 -9.64
CA ASP A 78 4.22 -10.90 -9.43
C ASP A 78 4.07 -10.25 -10.80
N ASP A 79 2.88 -9.69 -11.04
CA ASP A 79 2.61 -8.94 -12.24
C ASP A 79 3.70 -7.86 -12.36
N PRO A 80 4.50 -7.83 -13.44
CA PRO A 80 5.48 -6.78 -13.66
C PRO A 80 4.88 -5.38 -13.58
N ALA A 81 3.57 -5.20 -13.80
CA ALA A 81 2.87 -3.95 -13.60
C ALA A 81 2.71 -3.58 -12.11
N ASP A 82 2.51 -4.54 -11.21
CA ASP A 82 2.40 -4.30 -9.77
C ASP A 82 3.73 -3.85 -9.17
N GLU A 83 4.83 -4.49 -9.56
CA GLU A 83 6.16 -4.08 -9.09
C GLU A 83 6.53 -2.68 -9.61
N ARG A 84 6.23 -2.40 -10.90
CA ARG A 84 6.39 -1.04 -11.45
C ARG A 84 5.54 -0.02 -10.71
N ARG A 85 4.29 -0.36 -10.36
CA ARG A 85 3.41 0.53 -9.61
C ARG A 85 4.00 0.87 -8.25
N ARG A 86 4.53 -0.10 -7.51
CA ARG A 86 5.19 0.12 -6.21
C ARG A 86 6.43 1.00 -6.33
N ILE A 87 7.26 0.75 -7.34
CA ILE A 87 8.46 1.57 -7.61
C ILE A 87 8.04 3.01 -7.92
N LEU A 88 6.99 3.20 -8.73
CA LEU A 88 6.47 4.52 -9.08
C LEU A 88 5.87 5.23 -7.86
N GLU A 89 5.08 4.56 -7.03
CA GLU A 89 4.53 5.11 -5.79
C GLU A 89 5.63 5.55 -4.83
N HIS A 90 6.68 4.73 -4.66
CA HIS A 90 7.83 5.11 -3.86
C HIS A 90 8.54 6.35 -4.42
N ARG A 91 8.68 6.41 -5.75
CA ARG A 91 9.31 7.55 -6.42
C ARG A 91 8.48 8.83 -6.30
N VAL A 92 7.16 8.73 -6.41
CA VAL A 92 6.23 9.85 -6.20
C VAL A 92 6.38 10.40 -4.80
N ASN A 93 6.32 9.54 -3.77
CA ASN A 93 6.50 9.97 -2.38
C ASN A 93 7.85 10.67 -2.15
N GLN A 94 8.95 10.14 -2.72
CA GLN A 94 10.26 10.80 -2.63
C GLN A 94 10.28 12.18 -3.30
N LEU A 95 9.64 12.30 -4.47
CA LEU A 95 9.59 13.56 -5.22
C LEU A 95 8.74 14.60 -4.49
N GLU A 96 7.61 14.20 -3.91
CA GLU A 96 6.74 15.07 -3.12
C GLU A 96 7.48 15.62 -1.89
N GLN A 97 8.20 14.76 -1.16
CA GLN A 97 9.01 15.20 -0.02
C GLN A 97 10.09 16.20 -0.42
N ARG A 98 10.80 15.96 -1.53
CA ARG A 98 11.80 16.89 -2.05
C ARG A 98 11.19 18.20 -2.53
N ASN A 99 10.05 18.15 -3.18
CA ASN A 99 9.35 19.33 -3.65
C ASN A 99 8.92 20.21 -2.47
N ALA A 100 8.34 19.60 -1.42
CA ALA A 100 7.97 20.29 -0.20
C ALA A 100 9.18 20.99 0.47
N ALA A 101 10.33 20.30 0.57
CA ALA A 101 11.55 20.88 1.12
C ALA A 101 12.07 22.07 0.29
N LEU A 102 12.11 21.91 -1.04
CA LEU A 102 12.56 22.96 -1.95
C LEU A 102 11.62 24.17 -1.95
N MET A 103 10.31 23.96 -1.85
CA MET A 103 9.33 25.05 -1.75
C MET A 103 9.55 25.87 -0.47
N ALA A 104 9.77 25.20 0.67
CA ALA A 104 10.05 25.87 1.95
C ALA A 104 11.35 26.67 1.89
N GLU A 105 12.42 26.10 1.32
CA GLU A 105 13.68 26.82 1.14
C GLU A 105 13.53 28.03 0.21
N ASN A 106 12.78 27.88 -0.88
CA ASN A 106 12.52 28.97 -1.81
C ASN A 106 11.74 30.11 -1.16
N GLU A 107 10.76 29.78 -0.32
CA GLU A 107 9.99 30.76 0.44
C GLU A 107 10.88 31.52 1.44
N GLU A 108 11.73 30.82 2.18
CA GLU A 108 12.67 31.43 3.13
C GLU A 108 13.66 32.35 2.43
N LEU A 109 14.25 31.89 1.32
CA LEU A 109 15.18 32.70 0.51
C LEU A 109 14.48 33.94 -0.04
N ARG A 110 13.26 33.81 -0.56
CA ARG A 110 12.47 34.97 -1.02
C ARG A 110 12.18 35.93 0.12
N ALA A 111 11.91 35.44 1.33
CA ALA A 111 11.70 36.29 2.50
C ALA A 111 12.97 37.09 2.87
N LYS A 112 14.13 36.43 2.87
CA LYS A 112 15.45 37.08 3.09
C LYS A 112 15.73 38.16 2.04
N VAL A 113 15.49 37.86 0.76
CA VAL A 113 15.67 38.84 -0.32
C VAL A 113 14.75 40.05 -0.13
N ARG A 114 13.48 39.84 0.23
CA ARG A 114 12.55 40.95 0.53
C ARG A 114 13.05 41.80 1.71
N GLN A 115 13.56 41.16 2.77
CA GLN A 115 14.10 41.84 3.93
C GLN A 115 15.31 42.72 3.57
N PHE A 116 16.28 42.16 2.84
CA PHE A 116 17.46 42.91 2.41
C PHE A 116 17.09 44.06 1.48
N GLY A 117 16.15 43.85 0.56
CA GLY A 117 15.64 44.93 -0.29
C GLY A 117 14.98 46.06 0.51
N HIS A 118 14.28 45.75 1.60
CA HIS A 118 13.74 46.79 2.49
C HIS A 118 14.84 47.58 3.20
N ILE A 119 15.86 46.89 3.71
CA ILE A 119 17.02 47.51 4.37
C ILE A 119 17.77 48.41 3.39
N GLU A 120 18.08 47.90 2.19
CA GLU A 120 18.77 48.64 1.13
C GLU A 120 18.02 49.92 0.76
N ASN A 121 16.70 49.82 0.53
CA ASN A 121 15.86 50.98 0.24
C ASN A 121 15.87 52.02 1.38
N HIS A 122 15.84 51.58 2.64
CA HIS A 122 15.91 52.49 3.79
C HIS A 122 17.26 53.20 3.86
N VAL A 123 18.35 52.49 3.63
CA VAL A 123 19.72 53.06 3.60
C VAL A 123 19.85 54.07 2.45
N ILE A 124 19.35 53.75 1.26
CA ILE A 124 19.37 54.67 0.12
C ILE A 124 18.57 55.94 0.43
N THR A 125 17.40 55.80 1.04
CA THR A 125 16.48 56.92 1.28
C THR A 125 16.92 57.81 2.45
N THR A 126 17.47 57.22 3.51
CA THR A 126 17.75 57.93 4.78
C THR A 126 19.24 58.09 5.09
N GLY A 127 20.11 57.39 4.38
CA GLY A 127 21.55 57.33 4.65
C GLY A 127 21.91 56.57 5.94
N ARG A 128 20.95 55.88 6.59
CA ARG A 128 21.13 55.20 7.87
C ARG A 128 20.60 53.76 7.81
N LEU A 129 21.17 52.86 8.61
CA LEU A 129 20.59 51.52 8.79
C LEU A 129 19.29 51.59 9.61
N PRO A 130 18.24 50.84 9.21
CA PRO A 130 17.04 50.69 10.04
C PRO A 130 17.42 49.93 11.32
N ARG A 131 16.93 50.41 12.47
CA ARG A 131 17.12 49.78 13.80
C ARG A 131 16.10 48.70 14.08
#